data_AF-D0P4Y9-F1
#
_entry.id   AF-D0P4Y9-F1
#
_cell.length_a   1.000
_cell.length_b   1.000
_cell.length_c   1.000
_cell.angle_alpha   90.00
_cell.angle_beta   90.00
_cell.angle_gamma   90.00
#
_symmetry.space_group_name_H-M   'P 1'
#
loop_
_entity.id
_entity.type
_entity.pdbx_description
1 polymer ?
#
loop_
_entity_poly.entity_id
_entity_poly.type
_entity_poly.pdbx_seq_one_letter_code
_entity_poly.pdbx_strand_id
1 'polypeptide(L)'
;MTCRARTKSDEQCSREALPSGYCFQHEKDYKTQLFKKKLKKMHRRVRTLSEKLNAYHRMIVDINRCDYIKYRLDQLEQHTPYRFICNDPRSKEEIEEIFDLAFDECQQSYISLLERRNAIIEYKPRFRN
;
A
#
# COMPACT_ATOMS: atom_id res chain seq x y z
N MET A 1 35.95 28.99 -5.63
CA MET A 1 35.87 27.76 -4.81
C MET A 1 36.72 27.96 -3.55
N THR A 2 36.14 28.53 -2.49
CA THR A 2 36.84 28.83 -1.23
C THR A 2 36.38 27.86 -0.15
N CYS A 3 37.35 27.15 0.44
CA CYS A 3 37.14 26.24 1.57
C CYS A 3 36.71 27.06 2.80
N ARG A 4 35.60 26.68 3.45
CA ARG A 4 34.96 27.44 4.55
C ARG A 4 35.03 26.66 5.88
N ALA A 5 36.22 26.34 6.36
CA ALA A 5 36.40 25.48 7.54
C ALA A 5 37.26 26.12 8.65
N ARG A 6 36.63 26.78 9.63
CA ARG A 6 37.33 27.28 10.82
C ARG A 6 37.95 26.11 11.59
N THR A 7 39.27 26.15 11.76
CA THR A 7 40.00 25.37 12.77
C THR A 7 39.70 25.97 14.15
N LYS A 8 40.00 25.20 15.22
CA LYS A 8 39.74 25.50 16.66
C LYS A 8 39.48 26.98 16.94
N SER A 9 38.27 27.29 17.43
CA SER A 9 37.67 28.61 17.82
C SER A 9 38.17 29.92 17.21
N ASP A 10 39.48 30.11 16.99
CA ASP A 10 40.18 31.32 16.58
C ASP A 10 41.12 31.16 15.37
N GLU A 11 41.11 30.05 14.61
CA GLU A 11 41.92 29.92 13.39
C GLU A 11 41.10 29.78 12.08
N GLN A 12 41.47 30.58 11.08
CA GLN A 12 40.88 30.58 9.74
C GLN A 12 41.38 29.41 8.90
N CYS A 13 40.45 28.76 8.17
CA CYS A 13 40.76 27.72 7.19
C CYS A 13 41.82 28.20 6.18
N SER A 14 42.98 27.54 6.13
CA SER A 14 43.94 27.72 5.01
C SER A 14 43.90 26.50 4.08
N ARG A 15 44.35 26.69 2.83
CA ARG A 15 44.46 25.62 1.81
C ARG A 15 45.58 24.61 2.10
N GLU A 16 46.39 24.87 3.12
CA GLU A 16 47.61 24.14 3.46
C GLU A 16 47.44 23.27 4.73
N ALA A 17 46.23 23.21 5.28
CA ALA A 17 45.97 22.48 6.51
C ALA A 17 46.16 20.96 6.34
N LEU A 18 47.01 20.37 7.19
CA LEU A 18 47.31 18.95 7.19
C LEU A 18 46.05 18.11 7.49
N PRO A 19 45.94 16.87 6.96
CA PRO A 19 44.80 15.97 7.21
C PRO A 19 44.52 15.69 8.70
N SER A 20 45.51 15.89 9.57
CA SER A 20 45.41 15.73 11.03
C SER A 20 44.63 16.85 11.73
N GLY A 21 44.33 17.97 11.05
CA GLY A 21 43.52 19.08 11.57
C GLY A 21 42.04 18.91 11.25
N TYR A 22 41.32 18.09 12.03
CA TYR A 22 39.90 17.80 11.83
C TYR A 22 39.03 19.07 11.83
N CYS A 23 38.46 19.45 10.68
CA CYS A 23 37.40 20.46 10.62
C CYS A 23 36.07 19.85 11.08
N PHE A 24 35.69 20.13 12.33
CA PHE A 24 34.44 19.67 12.95
C PHE A 24 33.18 19.99 12.11
N GLN A 25 33.18 21.12 11.39
CA GLN A 25 32.05 21.52 10.54
C GLN A 25 31.88 20.65 9.29
N HIS A 26 32.97 20.29 8.59
CA HIS A 26 32.91 19.36 7.46
C HIS A 26 32.48 17.96 7.89
N GLU A 27 32.95 17.48 9.04
CA GLU A 27 32.50 16.21 9.60
C GLU A 27 31.02 16.24 9.96
N LYS A 28 30.55 17.34 10.58
CA LYS A 28 29.14 17.58 10.89
C LYS A 28 28.29 17.59 9.62
N ASP A 29 28.68 18.35 8.59
CA ASP A 29 27.96 18.45 7.32
C ASP A 29 27.92 17.12 6.58
N TYR A 30 29.03 16.36 6.57
CA TYR A 30 29.09 15.01 6.02
C TYR A 30 28.14 14.06 6.77
N LYS A 31 28.16 14.06 8.11
CA LYS A 31 27.24 13.28 8.94
C LYS A 31 25.79 13.68 8.65
N THR A 32 25.47 14.96 8.59
CA THR A 32 24.14 15.47 8.26
C THR A 32 23.69 15.00 6.86
N GLN A 33 24.56 15.04 5.86
CA GLN A 33 24.24 14.52 4.52
C GLN A 33 24.00 13.00 4.54
N LEU A 34 24.81 12.24 5.28
CA LEU A 34 24.64 10.80 5.45
C LEU A 34 23.29 10.49 6.13
N PHE A 35 22.94 11.22 7.20
CA PHE A 35 21.66 11.09 7.87
C PHE A 35 20.49 11.41 6.94
N LYS A 36 20.55 12.51 6.18
CA LYS A 36 19.52 12.85 5.18
C LYS A 36 19.37 11.75 4.13
N LYS A 37 20.47 11.17 3.64
CA LYS A 37 20.44 10.04 2.70
C LYS A 37 19.77 8.80 3.31
N LYS A 38 20.14 8.44 4.54
CA LYS A 38 19.54 7.31 5.28
C LYS A 38 18.04 7.54 5.52
N LEU A 39 17.65 8.73 5.97
CA LEU A 39 16.26 9.11 6.19
C LEU A 39 15.44 9.01 4.89
N LYS A 40 15.97 9.50 3.77
CA LYS A 40 15.32 9.38 2.45
C LYS A 40 15.13 7.91 2.04
N LYS A 41 16.11 7.04 2.30
CA LYS A 41 16.00 5.60 2.04
C LYS A 41 14.92 4.95 2.93
N MET A 42 14.88 5.32 4.22
CA MET A 42 13.85 4.84 5.15
C MET A 42 12.45 5.28 4.73
N HIS A 43 12.25 6.56 4.38
CA HIS A 43 10.96 7.06 3.90
C HIS A 43 10.48 6.33 2.65
N ARG A 44 11.36 6.06 1.68
CA ARG A 44 11.02 5.26 0.50
C ARG A 44 10.58 3.85 0.87
N ARG A 45 11.29 3.20 1.81
CA ARG A 45 10.94 1.88 2.31
C ARG A 45 9.59 1.87 3.02
N VAL A 46 9.34 2.82 3.91
CA VAL A 46 8.05 2.96 4.62
C VAL A 46 6.92 3.20 3.63
N ARG A 47 7.10 4.08 2.65
CA ARG A 47 6.11 4.32 1.60
C ARG A 47 5.78 3.05 0.83
N THR A 48 6.79 2.31 0.38
CA THR A 48 6.60 1.05 -0.37
C THR A 48 5.85 0.01 0.47
N LEU A 49 6.19 -0.11 1.76
CA LEU A 49 5.52 -1.02 2.67
C LEU A 49 4.06 -0.61 2.93
N SER A 50 3.80 0.69 3.07
CA SER A 50 2.45 1.23 3.23
C SER A 50 1.60 0.98 1.97
N GLU A 51 2.16 1.18 0.77
CA GLU A 51 1.49 0.87 -0.50
C GLU A 51 1.13 -0.63 -0.60
N LYS A 52 2.05 -1.52 -0.19
CA LYS A 52 1.79 -2.96 -0.11
C LYS A 52 0.71 -3.30 0.91
N LEU A 53 0.75 -2.72 2.10
CA LEU A 53 -0.24 -2.95 3.14
C LEU A 53 -1.64 -2.52 2.67
N ASN A 54 -1.75 -1.37 2.02
CA ASN A 54 -3.01 -0.89 1.45
C ASN A 54 -3.52 -1.82 0.33
N ALA A 55 -2.62 -2.40 -0.46
CA ALA A 55 -2.99 -3.41 -1.46
C ALA A 55 -3.56 -4.67 -0.79
N TYR A 56 -2.87 -5.21 0.23
CA TYR A 56 -3.37 -6.37 0.98
C TYR A 56 -4.70 -6.07 1.70
N HIS A 57 -4.86 -4.88 2.25
CA HIS A 57 -6.11 -4.47 2.88
C HIS A 57 -7.28 -4.50 1.88
N ARG A 58 -7.10 -3.95 0.67
CA ARG A 58 -8.12 -4.03 -0.40
C ARG A 58 -8.45 -5.47 -0.77
N MET A 59 -7.44 -6.33 -0.87
CA MET A 59 -7.64 -7.76 -1.16
C MET A 59 -8.48 -8.45 -0.08
N ILE A 60 -8.22 -8.16 1.20
CA ILE A 60 -9.00 -8.69 2.33
C ILE A 60 -10.45 -8.20 2.27
N VAL A 61 -10.67 -6.91 1.96
CA VAL A 61 -12.01 -6.34 1.81
C VAL A 61 -12.79 -7.04 0.70
N ASP A 62 -12.18 -7.29 -0.47
CA ASP A 62 -12.82 -8.02 -1.56
C ASP A 62 -13.19 -9.46 -1.14
N ILE A 63 -12.29 -10.18 -0.43
CA ILE A 63 -12.58 -11.53 0.08
C ILE A 63 -13.75 -11.51 1.07
N ASN A 64 -13.70 -10.64 2.06
CA ASN A 64 -14.74 -10.55 3.08
C ASN A 64 -16.10 -10.17 2.47
N ARG A 65 -16.10 -9.26 1.49
CA ARG A 65 -17.34 -8.88 0.78
C ARG A 65 -17.89 -10.05 -0.03
N CYS A 66 -17.02 -10.82 -0.70
CA CYS A 66 -17.40 -12.05 -1.40
C CYS A 66 -18.06 -13.06 -0.46
N ASP A 67 -17.44 -13.33 0.69
CA ASP A 67 -17.90 -14.33 1.65
C ASP A 67 -19.23 -13.89 2.30
N TYR A 68 -19.37 -12.61 2.61
CA TYR A 68 -20.63 -12.03 3.09
C TYR A 68 -21.78 -12.21 2.10
N ILE A 69 -21.56 -11.83 0.83
CA ILE A 69 -22.60 -11.94 -0.21
C ILE A 69 -22.99 -13.39 -0.41
N LYS A 70 -22.02 -14.31 -0.49
CA LYS A 70 -22.30 -15.75 -0.59
C LYS A 70 -23.14 -16.25 0.58
N TYR A 71 -22.75 -15.90 1.80
CA TYR A 71 -23.48 -16.28 3.00
C TYR A 71 -24.93 -15.77 2.98
N ARG A 72 -25.15 -14.51 2.62
CA ARG A 72 -26.50 -13.93 2.55
C ARG A 72 -27.35 -14.55 1.43
N LEU A 73 -26.76 -14.81 0.28
CA LEU A 73 -27.46 -15.49 -0.83
C LEU A 73 -27.81 -16.95 -0.47
N ASP A 74 -26.94 -17.66 0.25
CA ASP A 74 -27.24 -19.01 0.75
C ASP A 74 -28.42 -19.01 1.74
N GLN A 75 -28.60 -17.94 2.53
CA GLN A 75 -29.78 -17.80 3.39
C GLN A 75 -31.06 -17.54 2.60
N LEU A 76 -30.94 -16.87 1.45
CA LEU A 76 -32.08 -16.53 0.60
C LEU A 76 -32.57 -17.74 -0.20
N GLU A 77 -31.66 -18.53 -0.78
CA GLU A 77 -32.03 -19.74 -1.51
C GLU A 77 -30.89 -20.79 -1.52
N GLN A 78 -31.03 -21.85 -0.71
CA GLN A 78 -29.95 -22.84 -0.47
C GLN A 78 -29.60 -23.75 -1.66
N HIS A 79 -30.40 -23.77 -2.72
CA HIS A 79 -30.28 -24.76 -3.81
C HIS A 79 -30.19 -24.16 -5.21
N THR A 80 -30.16 -22.83 -5.32
CA THR A 80 -30.15 -22.14 -6.60
C THR A 80 -28.76 -21.54 -6.86
N PRO A 81 -28.12 -21.83 -8.00
CA PRO A 81 -26.83 -21.21 -8.32
C PRO A 81 -26.94 -19.68 -8.32
N TYR A 82 -25.98 -18.98 -7.70
CA TYR A 82 -26.03 -17.52 -7.48
C TYR A 82 -26.35 -16.67 -8.70
N ARG A 83 -25.92 -17.10 -9.91
CA ARG A 83 -26.22 -16.42 -11.17
C ARG A 83 -27.72 -16.35 -11.49
N PHE A 84 -28.52 -17.27 -10.96
CA PHE A 84 -29.95 -17.32 -11.15
C PHE A 84 -30.68 -16.55 -10.06
N ILE A 85 -30.15 -16.54 -8.83
CA ILE A 85 -30.70 -15.72 -7.72
C ILE A 85 -30.60 -14.24 -8.07
N CYS A 86 -29.44 -13.75 -8.53
CA CYS A 86 -29.22 -12.32 -8.82
C CYS A 86 -30.14 -11.74 -9.91
N ASN A 87 -30.86 -12.59 -10.66
CA ASN A 87 -31.75 -12.20 -11.74
C ASN A 87 -33.22 -12.58 -11.48
N ASP A 88 -33.54 -13.12 -10.30
CA ASP A 88 -34.93 -13.43 -9.94
C ASP A 88 -35.62 -12.16 -9.42
N PRO A 89 -36.65 -11.63 -10.15
CA PRO A 89 -37.37 -10.44 -9.71
C PRO A 89 -38.11 -10.63 -8.39
N ARG A 90 -38.36 -11.87 -7.96
CA ARG A 90 -39.05 -12.18 -6.69
C ARG A 90 -38.24 -11.83 -5.46
N SER A 91 -36.92 -11.78 -5.60
CA SER A 91 -35.97 -11.53 -4.51
C SER A 91 -35.28 -10.17 -4.67
N LYS A 92 -35.89 -9.28 -5.45
CA LYS A 92 -35.29 -8.00 -5.86
C LYS A 92 -34.86 -7.17 -4.65
N GLU A 93 -35.78 -6.94 -3.72
CA GLU A 93 -35.55 -6.05 -2.57
C GLU A 93 -34.43 -6.59 -1.68
N GLU A 94 -34.42 -7.90 -1.43
CA GLU A 94 -33.39 -8.56 -0.65
C GLU A 94 -32.02 -8.53 -1.36
N ILE A 95 -32.01 -8.68 -2.68
CA ILE A 95 -30.77 -8.60 -3.48
C ILE A 95 -30.21 -7.18 -3.46
N GLU A 96 -31.05 -6.16 -3.63
CA GLU A 96 -30.62 -4.76 -3.52
C GLU A 96 -30.05 -4.47 -2.11
N GLU A 97 -30.65 -5.02 -1.05
CA GLU A 97 -30.14 -4.91 0.33
C GLU A 97 -28.79 -5.63 0.52
N ILE A 98 -28.64 -6.85 0.01
CA ILE A 98 -27.40 -7.63 0.16
C ILE A 98 -26.22 -6.94 -0.54
N PHE A 99 -26.47 -6.44 -1.75
CA PHE A 99 -25.45 -5.83 -2.59
C PHE A 99 -25.23 -4.35 -2.30
N ASP A 100 -26.18 -3.66 -1.67
CA ASP A 100 -26.20 -2.21 -1.46
C ASP A 100 -26.08 -1.46 -2.80
N LEU A 101 -26.80 -1.95 -3.81
CA LEU A 101 -26.78 -1.50 -5.20
C LEU A 101 -28.17 -1.67 -5.83
N ALA A 102 -28.41 -0.99 -6.94
CA ALA A 102 -29.62 -1.21 -7.74
C ALA A 102 -29.59 -2.63 -8.36
N PHE A 103 -30.77 -3.25 -8.48
CA PHE A 103 -30.89 -4.66 -8.88
C PHE A 103 -30.20 -4.99 -10.22
N ASP A 104 -30.26 -4.07 -11.18
CA ASP A 104 -29.65 -4.17 -12.50
C ASP A 104 -28.11 -4.12 -12.47
N GLU A 105 -27.52 -3.56 -11.40
CA GLU A 105 -26.07 -3.48 -11.21
C GLU A 105 -25.50 -4.67 -10.42
N CYS A 106 -26.34 -5.37 -9.65
CA CYS A 106 -25.93 -6.44 -8.74
C CYS A 106 -25.18 -7.58 -9.45
N GLN A 107 -25.70 -8.05 -10.60
CA GLN A 107 -25.08 -9.15 -11.34
C GLN A 107 -23.66 -8.77 -11.81
N GLN A 108 -23.50 -7.60 -12.42
CA GLN A 108 -22.21 -7.15 -12.93
C GLN A 108 -21.21 -6.91 -11.77
N SER A 109 -21.69 -6.31 -10.67
CA SER A 109 -20.89 -6.11 -9.46
C SER A 109 -20.39 -7.44 -8.88
N TYR A 110 -21.26 -8.45 -8.81
CA TYR A 110 -20.90 -9.78 -8.33
C TYR A 110 -19.81 -10.44 -9.19
N ILE A 111 -19.96 -10.41 -10.52
CA ILE A 111 -18.97 -10.96 -11.45
C ILE A 111 -17.63 -10.27 -11.27
N SER A 112 -17.60 -8.93 -11.27
CA SER A 112 -16.36 -8.18 -11.09
C SER A 112 -15.70 -8.45 -9.74
N LEU A 113 -16.48 -8.63 -8.67
CA LEU A 113 -15.95 -9.01 -7.36
C LEU A 113 -15.33 -10.42 -7.38
N LEU A 114 -15.98 -11.39 -8.03
CA LEU A 114 -15.45 -12.74 -8.19
C LEU A 114 -14.15 -12.76 -9.00
N GLU A 115 -14.05 -11.97 -10.07
CA GLU A 115 -12.83 -11.81 -10.87
C GLU A 115 -11.69 -11.27 -10.01
N ARG A 116 -11.92 -10.19 -9.25
CA ARG A 116 -10.92 -9.64 -8.32
C ARG A 116 -10.49 -10.68 -7.29
N ARG A 117 -11.44 -11.41 -6.69
CA ARG A 117 -11.16 -12.46 -5.71
C ARG A 117 -10.36 -13.62 -6.31
N ASN A 118 -10.64 -14.03 -7.53
CA ASN A 118 -9.89 -15.10 -8.19
C ASN A 118 -8.48 -14.65 -8.56
N ALA A 119 -8.31 -13.41 -9.01
CA ALA A 119 -7.00 -12.82 -9.24
C ALA A 119 -6.12 -12.78 -7.97
N ILE A 120 -6.72 -12.66 -6.78
CA ILE A 120 -6.01 -12.77 -5.49
C ILE A 120 -5.45 -14.18 -5.27
N ILE A 121 -6.18 -15.24 -5.64
CA ILE A 121 -5.69 -16.62 -5.48
C ILE A 121 -4.55 -16.90 -6.44
N GLU A 122 -4.64 -16.36 -7.66
CA GLU A 122 -3.59 -16.48 -8.68
C GLU A 122 -2.40 -15.55 -8.40
N TYR A 123 -2.56 -14.59 -7.48
CA TYR A 123 -1.51 -13.66 -7.11
C TYR A 123 -0.36 -14.38 -6.41
N LYS A 124 0.74 -14.59 -7.15
CA LYS A 124 2.03 -15.01 -6.61
C LYS A 124 2.86 -13.77 -6.26
N PRO A 125 3.02 -13.40 -4.98
CA PRO A 125 3.90 -12.30 -4.60
C PRO A 125 5.34 -12.66 -4.99
N ARG A 126 5.91 -11.93 -5.95
CA ARG A 126 7.35 -11.98 -6.24
C ARG A 126 8.07 -11.24 -5.13
N PHE A 127 8.37 -11.92 -4.04
CA PHE A 127 9.32 -11.45 -3.06
C PHE A 127 10.73 -11.55 -3.68
N ARG A 128 11.17 -10.50 -4.37
CA ARG A 128 12.61 -10.31 -4.61
C ARG A 128 13.20 -9.82 -3.29
N ASN A 129 13.95 -10.72 -2.64
CA ASN A 129 14.85 -10.38 -1.54
C ASN A 129 16.00 -9.51 -2.04
#